data_AF-A0A1I6P1M1-F1
#
_entry.id   AF-A0A1I6P1M1-F1
#
_cell.length_a   1.000
_cell.length_b   1.000
_cell.length_c   1.000
_cell.angle_alpha   90.00
_cell.angle_beta   90.00
_cell.angle_gamma   90.00
#
_symmetry.space_group_name_H-M   'P 1'
#
loop_
_entity.id
_entity.type
_entity.pdbx_description
1 polymer ?
#
loop_
_entity_poly.entity_id
_entity_poly.type
_entity_poly.pdbx_seq_one_letter_code
_entity_poly.pdbx_strand_id
1 'polypeptide(L)'
;MQHVKIPQDRIGVLIGEGGETMREIEAAAEVRLDIDSENGSVAVDTVGDPVKGLKGPEIVRAIGRGFPPEDALRLLDDDMMLFDVVDIDAASRNNNDLKRKKGRLIGENGRTRELMEELSGASVVIYGSTLGVIGAPPEVDAVRTAAEMLLDGAPHGAVYSFLEERHNEMKHQGMQYHEYPGGKS
;
A
#
# COMPACT_ATOMS: atom_id res chain seq x y z
N MET A 1 8.67 -11.25 18.17
CA MET A 1 9.20 -9.89 18.21
C MET A 1 9.85 -9.49 16.90
N GLN A 2 9.14 -8.66 16.12
CA GLN A 2 9.71 -7.91 15.00
C GLN A 2 9.72 -6.42 15.36
N HIS A 3 10.68 -5.66 14.83
CA HIS A 3 10.78 -4.22 15.08
C HIS A 3 10.55 -3.43 13.79
N VAL A 4 9.69 -2.42 13.87
CA VAL A 4 9.37 -1.50 12.77
C VAL A 4 9.68 -0.08 13.23
N LYS A 5 10.32 0.70 12.36
CA LYS A 5 10.56 2.13 12.58
C LYS A 5 9.56 2.93 11.77
N ILE A 6 8.83 3.85 12.40
CA ILE A 6 7.90 4.76 11.74
C ILE A 6 8.32 6.23 11.94
N PRO A 7 7.96 7.14 11.01
CA PRO A 7 8.18 8.57 11.18
C PRO A 7 7.44 9.13 12.40
N GLN A 8 8.01 10.15 13.03
CA GLN A 8 7.50 10.70 14.29
C GLN A 8 6.09 11.31 14.14
N ASP A 9 5.81 11.92 13.00
CA ASP A 9 4.48 12.47 12.66
C ASP A 9 3.42 11.39 12.39
N ARG A 10 3.83 10.12 12.25
CA ARG A 10 2.92 8.98 12.06
C ARG A 10 2.60 8.22 13.34
N ILE A 11 3.33 8.47 14.44
CA ILE A 11 3.10 7.83 15.74
C ILE A 11 1.66 8.09 16.23
N GLY A 12 1.19 9.34 16.12
CA GLY A 12 -0.16 9.70 16.53
C GLY A 12 -1.25 8.94 15.74
N VAL A 13 -1.03 8.68 14.44
CA VAL A 13 -1.96 7.92 13.61
C VAL A 13 -1.96 6.44 13.98
N LEU A 14 -0.79 5.87 14.31
CA LEU A 14 -0.69 4.48 14.75
C LEU A 14 -1.38 4.27 16.12
N ILE A 15 -1.26 5.24 17.03
CA ILE A 15 -1.88 5.16 18.36
C ILE A 15 -3.40 5.40 18.26
N GLY A 16 -3.82 6.46 17.56
CA GLY A 16 -5.22 6.89 17.49
C GLY A 16 -5.68 7.64 18.76
N GLU A 17 -6.89 8.21 18.74
CA GLU A 17 -7.41 8.92 19.91
C GLU A 17 -7.61 7.94 21.07
N GLY A 18 -6.97 8.21 22.21
CA GLY A 18 -7.02 7.30 23.36
C GLY A 18 -6.54 5.87 23.07
N GLY A 19 -5.66 5.67 22.07
CA GLY A 19 -5.15 4.35 21.72
C GLY A 19 -6.14 3.48 20.94
N GLU A 20 -7.18 4.05 20.33
CA GLU A 20 -8.20 3.28 19.60
C GLU A 20 -7.62 2.48 18.42
N THR A 21 -6.80 3.12 17.58
CA THR A 21 -6.22 2.51 16.38
C THR A 21 -5.25 1.39 16.75
N MET A 22 -4.39 1.62 17.74
CA MET A 22 -3.48 0.59 18.24
C MET A 22 -4.27 -0.64 18.69
N ARG A 23 -5.34 -0.46 19.50
CA ARG A 23 -6.17 -1.55 19.99
C ARG A 23 -6.90 -2.30 18.88
N GLU A 24 -7.35 -1.58 17.86
CA GLU A 24 -7.97 -2.19 16.67
C GLU A 24 -6.97 -3.08 15.93
N ILE A 25 -5.76 -2.59 15.68
CA ILE A 25 -4.69 -3.37 15.03
C ILE A 25 -4.31 -4.60 15.86
N GLU A 26 -4.12 -4.43 17.17
CA GLU A 26 -3.81 -5.53 18.09
C GLU A 26 -4.90 -6.61 18.06
N ALA A 27 -6.17 -6.21 18.07
CA ALA A 27 -7.31 -7.13 18.03
C ALA A 27 -7.45 -7.83 16.67
N ALA A 28 -7.34 -7.08 15.56
CA ALA A 28 -7.55 -7.60 14.22
C ALA A 28 -6.41 -8.52 13.76
N ALA A 29 -5.16 -8.12 14.01
CA ALA A 29 -3.97 -8.87 13.59
C ALA A 29 -3.49 -9.88 14.66
N GLU A 30 -4.14 -9.94 15.82
CA GLU A 30 -3.78 -10.79 16.95
C GLU A 30 -2.31 -10.61 17.39
N VAL A 31 -1.92 -9.34 17.50
CA VAL A 31 -0.58 -8.89 17.92
C VAL A 31 -0.67 -8.00 19.16
N ARG A 32 0.48 -7.80 19.79
CA ARG A 32 0.71 -6.74 20.77
C ARG A 32 1.71 -5.73 20.20
N LEU A 33 1.41 -4.45 20.37
CA LEU A 33 2.25 -3.34 19.94
C LEU A 33 2.88 -2.66 21.15
N ASP A 34 4.20 -2.48 21.11
CA ASP A 34 4.94 -1.65 22.06
C ASP A 34 5.55 -0.47 21.30
N ILE A 35 5.00 0.73 21.51
CA ILE A 35 5.29 1.93 20.72
C ILE A 35 6.14 2.90 21.54
N ASP A 36 7.41 3.03 21.15
CA ASP A 36 8.29 4.07 21.65
C ASP A 36 7.95 5.40 20.96
N SER A 37 7.25 6.26 21.69
CA SER A 37 6.79 7.55 21.20
C SER A 37 7.91 8.59 21.03
N GLU A 38 9.09 8.36 21.62
CA GLU A 38 10.22 9.28 21.51
C GLU A 38 10.96 9.11 20.19
N ASN A 39 11.09 7.86 19.72
CA ASN A 39 11.90 7.56 18.55
C ASN A 39 11.15 6.83 17.42
N GLY A 40 9.86 6.51 17.60
CA GLY A 40 9.03 5.87 16.57
C GLY A 40 9.37 4.40 16.33
N SER A 41 10.05 3.74 17.26
CA SER A 41 10.25 2.29 17.22
C SER A 41 8.99 1.59 17.73
N VAL A 42 8.57 0.55 17.00
CA VAL A 42 7.41 -0.27 17.33
C VAL A 42 7.86 -1.72 17.39
N ALA A 43 7.74 -2.35 18.57
CA ALA A 43 7.88 -3.80 18.67
C ALA A 43 6.52 -4.45 18.42
N VAL A 44 6.51 -5.49 17.61
CA VAL A 44 5.31 -6.26 17.24
C VAL A 44 5.51 -7.71 17.67
N ASP A 45 4.62 -8.17 18.55
CA ASP A 45 4.61 -9.53 19.05
C ASP A 45 3.31 -10.23 18.70
N THR A 46 3.39 -11.33 17.97
CA THR A 46 2.23 -12.19 17.70
C THR A 46 1.79 -12.88 18.99
N VAL A 47 0.51 -12.73 19.34
CA VAL A 47 -0.09 -13.30 20.55
C VAL A 47 -1.20 -14.31 20.28
N GLY A 48 -1.70 -14.36 19.04
CA GLY A 48 -2.71 -15.32 18.60
C GLY A 48 -2.34 -15.99 17.28
N ASP A 49 -3.22 -15.88 16.28
CA ASP A 49 -3.05 -16.49 14.95
C ASP A 49 -1.71 -16.10 14.30
N PRO A 50 -0.82 -17.06 14.03
CA PRO A 50 0.47 -16.79 13.40
C PRO A 50 0.37 -16.17 12.01
N VAL A 51 -0.64 -16.53 11.20
CA VAL A 51 -0.82 -16.05 9.83
C VAL A 51 -1.23 -14.57 9.86
N LYS A 52 -2.21 -14.20 10.69
CA LYS A 52 -2.58 -12.79 10.89
C LYS A 52 -1.45 -11.99 11.51
N GLY A 53 -0.74 -12.58 12.46
CA GLY A 53 0.40 -11.98 13.14
C GLY A 53 1.55 -11.60 12.19
N LEU A 54 1.72 -12.30 11.06
CA LEU A 54 2.70 -11.94 10.03
C LEU A 54 2.37 -10.60 9.34
N LYS A 55 1.08 -10.21 9.26
CA LYS A 55 0.64 -8.95 8.66
C LYS A 55 0.80 -7.75 9.60
N GLY A 56 0.82 -7.96 10.92
CA GLY A 56 0.96 -6.89 11.92
C GLY A 56 2.11 -5.90 11.64
N PRO A 57 3.35 -6.38 11.43
CA PRO A 57 4.49 -5.53 11.05
C PRO A 57 4.30 -4.78 9.73
N GLU A 58 3.58 -5.36 8.76
CA GLU A 58 3.26 -4.72 7.48
C GLU A 58 2.23 -3.60 7.66
N ILE A 59 1.20 -3.82 8.49
CA ILE A 59 0.19 -2.81 8.86
C ILE A 59 0.86 -1.60 9.51
N VAL A 60 1.72 -1.83 10.51
CA VAL A 60 2.48 -0.75 11.19
C VAL A 60 3.33 0.02 10.18
N ARG A 61 4.00 -0.70 9.26
CA ARG A 61 4.84 -0.09 8.23
C ARG A 61 4.01 0.71 7.24
N ALA A 62 2.85 0.22 6.80
CA ALA A 62 1.93 0.92 5.91
C ALA A 62 1.44 2.24 6.52
N ILE A 63 1.01 2.22 7.79
CA ILE A 63 0.64 3.45 8.52
C ILE A 63 1.83 4.42 8.59
N GLY A 64 3.02 3.91 8.86
CA GLY A 64 4.27 4.68 8.81
C GLY A 64 4.60 5.25 7.43
N ARG A 65 4.07 4.66 6.35
CA ARG A 65 4.18 5.15 4.96
C ARG A 65 2.96 5.95 4.52
N GLY A 66 2.16 6.44 5.46
CA GLY A 66 1.11 7.42 5.20
C GLY A 66 -0.28 6.82 4.97
N PHE A 67 -0.43 5.49 4.93
CA PHE A 67 -1.75 4.88 4.82
C PHE A 67 -2.62 5.21 6.04
N PRO A 68 -3.90 5.49 5.84
CA PRO A 68 -4.84 5.54 6.96
C PRO A 68 -5.06 4.12 7.51
N PRO A 69 -5.44 3.98 8.80
CA PRO A 69 -5.57 2.66 9.43
C PRO A 69 -6.49 1.70 8.70
N GLU A 70 -7.62 2.19 8.20
CA GLU A 70 -8.61 1.41 7.45
C GLU A 70 -8.03 0.76 6.19
N ASP A 71 -7.18 1.47 5.45
CA ASP A 71 -6.49 0.91 4.28
C ASP A 71 -5.40 -0.08 4.68
N ALA A 72 -4.68 0.21 5.77
CA ALA A 72 -3.63 -0.67 6.25
C ALA A 72 -4.20 -2.02 6.72
N LEU A 73 -5.38 -2.01 7.36
CA LEU A 73 -6.08 -3.20 7.83
C LEU A 73 -6.59 -4.11 6.69
N ARG A 74 -6.73 -3.60 5.46
CA ARG A 74 -7.05 -4.41 4.27
C ARG A 74 -6.03 -5.54 4.02
N LEU A 75 -4.83 -5.46 4.59
CA LEU A 75 -3.84 -6.55 4.56
C LEU A 75 -4.32 -7.83 5.24
N LEU A 76 -5.39 -7.76 6.05
CA LEU A 76 -6.03 -8.89 6.71
C LEU A 76 -7.24 -9.44 5.95
N ASP A 77 -7.68 -8.78 4.86
CA ASP A 77 -8.88 -9.18 4.12
C ASP A 77 -8.71 -10.54 3.42
N ASP A 78 -7.50 -10.80 2.90
CA ASP A 78 -7.11 -12.05 2.23
C ASP A 78 -5.60 -12.29 2.40
N ASP A 79 -5.18 -13.55 2.46
CA ASP A 79 -3.77 -13.94 2.62
C ASP A 79 -2.87 -13.39 1.51
N MET A 80 -3.43 -13.21 0.30
CA MET A 80 -2.76 -12.70 -0.89
C MET A 80 -2.63 -11.18 -0.91
N MET A 81 -3.23 -10.45 0.03
CA MET A 81 -3.07 -9.00 0.12
C MET A 81 -1.62 -8.63 0.43
N LEU A 82 -1.06 -7.73 -0.37
CA LEU A 82 0.33 -7.31 -0.30
C LEU A 82 0.42 -5.84 0.06
N PHE A 83 1.46 -5.49 0.82
CA PHE A 83 1.93 -4.13 0.96
C PHE A 83 3.28 -3.99 0.28
N ASP A 84 3.41 -3.01 -0.61
CA ASP A 84 4.63 -2.77 -1.37
C ASP A 84 5.01 -1.28 -1.36
N VAL A 85 6.30 -1.01 -1.55
CA VAL A 85 6.87 0.34 -1.50
C VAL A 85 7.82 0.57 -2.66
N VAL A 86 7.54 1.61 -3.45
CA VAL A 86 8.43 2.16 -4.46
C VAL A 86 9.22 3.32 -3.86
N ASP A 87 10.55 3.19 -3.86
CA ASP A 87 11.46 4.24 -3.38
C ASP A 87 11.74 5.26 -4.50
N ILE A 88 11.14 6.44 -4.37
CA ILE A 88 11.28 7.52 -5.34
C ILE A 88 12.67 8.17 -5.22
N ASP A 89 13.24 8.21 -4.00
CA ASP A 89 14.57 8.78 -3.76
C ASP A 89 15.65 7.92 -4.40
N ALA A 90 15.55 6.60 -4.28
CA ALA A 90 16.44 5.66 -4.96
C ALA A 90 16.42 5.83 -6.49
N ALA A 91 15.28 6.23 -7.05
CA ALA A 91 15.14 6.55 -8.47
C ALA A 91 15.59 7.99 -8.82
N SER A 92 15.97 8.83 -7.86
CA SER A 92 16.23 10.26 -8.04
C SER A 92 17.71 10.61 -7.94
N ARG A 93 18.18 11.52 -8.80
CA ARG A 93 19.60 11.94 -8.78
C ARG A 93 19.92 13.02 -7.75
N ASN A 94 18.90 13.79 -7.35
CA ASN A 94 18.99 14.89 -6.38
C ASN A 94 17.58 15.34 -5.99
N ASN A 95 17.49 16.25 -5.01
CA ASN A 95 16.22 16.77 -4.49
C ASN A 95 15.31 17.42 -5.54
N ASN A 96 15.87 18.07 -6.57
CA ASN A 96 15.06 18.66 -7.64
C ASN A 96 14.44 17.56 -8.52
N ASP A 97 15.20 16.52 -8.81
CA ASP A 97 14.71 15.36 -9.55
C ASP A 97 13.65 14.58 -8.74
N LEU A 98 13.87 14.40 -7.44
CA LEU A 98 12.90 13.82 -6.51
C LEU A 98 11.58 14.61 -6.53
N LYS A 99 11.64 15.93 -6.38
CA LYS A 99 10.45 16.79 -6.43
C LYS A 99 9.72 16.66 -7.76
N ARG A 100 10.45 16.60 -8.88
CA ARG A 100 9.89 16.41 -10.22
C ARG A 100 9.23 15.04 -10.38
N LYS A 101 9.91 13.95 -9.98
CA LYS A 101 9.42 12.58 -10.04
C LYS A 101 8.18 12.37 -9.17
N LYS A 102 8.20 12.88 -7.93
CA LYS A 102 7.00 12.96 -7.07
C LYS A 102 5.85 13.69 -7.75
N GLY A 103 6.12 14.86 -8.35
CA GLY A 103 5.11 15.63 -9.07
C GLY A 103 4.46 14.85 -10.23
N ARG A 104 5.22 13.98 -10.93
CA ARG A 104 4.67 13.11 -11.98
C ARG A 104 3.75 12.02 -11.42
N LEU A 105 4.16 11.38 -10.32
CA LEU A 105 3.37 10.35 -9.64
C LEU A 105 2.07 10.90 -9.05
N ILE A 106 2.13 12.11 -8.45
CA ILE A 106 0.94 12.80 -7.92
C ILE A 106 0.04 13.25 -9.07
N GLY A 107 0.62 13.84 -10.12
CA GLY A 107 -0.14 14.45 -11.21
C GLY A 107 -0.76 15.79 -10.81
N GLU A 108 -1.42 16.43 -11.77
CA GLU A 108 -2.15 17.66 -11.52
C GLU A 108 -3.30 17.40 -10.53
N ASN A 109 -3.34 18.15 -9.44
CA ASN A 109 -4.32 18.01 -8.35
C ASN A 109 -4.44 16.58 -7.76
N GLY A 110 -3.42 15.73 -7.91
CA GLY A 110 -3.47 14.34 -7.43
C GLY A 110 -4.04 13.33 -8.43
N ARG A 111 -4.42 13.76 -9.64
CA ARG A 111 -5.18 12.92 -10.58
C ARG A 111 -4.45 11.65 -11.01
N THR A 112 -3.13 11.66 -11.13
CA THR A 112 -2.38 10.47 -11.55
C THR A 112 -2.44 9.39 -10.48
N ARG A 113 -2.24 9.76 -9.21
CA ARG A 113 -2.35 8.85 -8.07
C ARG A 113 -3.77 8.30 -7.94
N GLU A 114 -4.77 9.17 -8.08
CA GLU A 114 -6.18 8.75 -8.08
C GLU A 114 -6.49 7.75 -9.20
N LEU A 115 -5.98 7.98 -10.41
CA LEU A 115 -6.16 7.04 -11.52
C LEU A 115 -5.49 5.68 -11.27
N MET A 116 -4.31 5.66 -10.64
CA MET A 116 -3.68 4.40 -10.24
C MET A 116 -4.59 3.62 -9.28
N GLU A 117 -5.17 4.29 -8.29
CA GLU A 117 -6.09 3.69 -7.32
C GLU A 117 -7.40 3.22 -7.98
N GLU A 118 -8.07 4.09 -8.75
CA GLU A 118 -9.33 3.82 -9.45
C GLU A 118 -9.21 2.65 -10.44
N LEU A 119 -8.13 2.60 -11.22
CA LEU A 119 -7.97 1.60 -12.29
C LEU A 119 -7.35 0.30 -11.79
N SER A 120 -6.51 0.34 -10.76
CA SER A 120 -5.92 -0.90 -10.22
C SER A 120 -6.82 -1.59 -9.19
N GLY A 121 -7.61 -0.85 -8.41
CA GLY A 121 -8.32 -1.37 -7.23
C GLY A 121 -7.48 -1.41 -5.93
N ALA A 122 -6.17 -1.14 -6.03
CA ALA A 122 -5.27 -1.04 -4.88
C ALA A 122 -5.38 0.34 -4.21
N SER A 123 -5.16 0.41 -2.89
CA SER A 123 -4.96 1.70 -2.19
C SER A 123 -3.57 2.24 -2.50
N VAL A 124 -3.45 3.53 -2.87
CA VAL A 124 -2.18 4.13 -3.29
C VAL A 124 -1.89 5.43 -2.54
N VAL A 125 -0.79 5.46 -1.79
CA VAL A 125 -0.37 6.62 -1.00
C VAL A 125 1.03 7.07 -1.39
N ILE A 126 1.24 8.38 -1.49
CA ILE A 126 2.57 8.98 -1.66
C ILE A 126 2.90 9.77 -0.39
N TYR A 127 3.91 9.31 0.34
CA TYR A 127 4.34 9.92 1.60
C TYR A 127 5.87 9.98 1.66
N GLY A 128 6.41 11.13 2.10
CA GLY A 128 7.86 11.34 2.14
C GLY A 128 8.48 11.18 0.75
N SER A 129 9.41 10.24 0.60
CA SER A 129 10.06 9.88 -0.66
C SER A 129 9.58 8.55 -1.23
N THR A 130 8.42 8.05 -0.81
CA THR A 130 7.93 6.74 -1.22
C THR A 130 6.51 6.77 -1.74
N LEU A 131 6.21 5.87 -2.68
CA LEU A 131 4.87 5.49 -3.09
C LEU A 131 4.60 4.12 -2.49
N GLY A 132 3.58 4.01 -1.65
CA GLY A 132 3.12 2.76 -1.08
C GLY A 132 1.86 2.26 -1.79
N VAL A 133 1.71 0.94 -1.86
CA VAL A 133 0.58 0.26 -2.51
C VAL A 133 0.08 -0.87 -1.62
N ILE A 134 -1.23 -0.97 -1.43
CA ILE A 134 -1.89 -2.12 -0.78
C ILE A 134 -2.93 -2.70 -1.73
N GLY A 135 -2.79 -3.98 -2.07
CA GLY A 135 -3.71 -4.66 -2.98
C GLY A 135 -3.33 -6.12 -3.22
N ALA A 136 -4.13 -6.79 -4.04
CA ALA A 136 -3.81 -8.12 -4.55
C ALA A 136 -2.63 -8.06 -5.55
N PRO A 137 -1.95 -9.18 -5.84
CA PRO A 137 -0.77 -9.19 -6.70
C PRO A 137 -0.91 -8.48 -8.05
N PRO A 138 -1.98 -8.68 -8.86
CA PRO A 138 -2.10 -7.98 -10.14
C PRO A 138 -2.33 -6.47 -9.98
N GLU A 139 -2.97 -6.05 -8.89
CA GLU A 139 -3.23 -4.64 -8.59
C GLU A 139 -1.92 -3.93 -8.21
N VAL A 140 -1.13 -4.57 -7.34
CA VAL A 140 0.19 -4.07 -6.93
C VAL A 140 1.14 -3.99 -8.13
N ASP A 141 1.16 -5.02 -8.99
CA ASP A 141 1.97 -5.02 -10.22
C ASP A 141 1.61 -3.87 -11.17
N ALA A 142 0.31 -3.62 -11.35
CA ALA A 142 -0.17 -2.52 -12.19
C ALA A 142 0.30 -1.16 -11.66
N VAL A 143 0.14 -0.89 -10.35
CA VAL A 143 0.59 0.38 -9.75
C VAL A 143 2.10 0.53 -9.80
N ARG A 144 2.85 -0.53 -9.47
CA ARG A 144 4.32 -0.54 -9.52
C ARG A 144 4.82 -0.22 -10.93
N THR A 145 4.30 -0.92 -11.94
CA THR A 145 4.69 -0.69 -13.34
C THR A 145 4.37 0.73 -13.78
N ALA A 146 3.17 1.23 -13.46
CA ALA A 146 2.77 2.60 -13.78
C ALA A 146 3.68 3.64 -13.09
N ALA A 147 4.07 3.40 -11.83
CA ALA A 147 5.00 4.24 -11.10
C ALA A 147 6.38 4.25 -11.77
N GLU A 148 6.94 3.07 -12.08
CA GLU A 148 8.24 2.92 -12.75
C GLU A 148 8.26 3.64 -14.11
N MET A 149 7.22 3.46 -14.94
CA MET A 149 7.07 4.20 -16.20
C MET A 149 7.15 5.72 -16.00
N LEU A 150 6.46 6.27 -15.00
CA LEU A 150 6.48 7.71 -14.71
C LEU A 150 7.85 8.18 -14.19
N LEU A 151 8.50 7.36 -13.36
CA LEU A 151 9.84 7.63 -12.84
C LEU A 151 10.89 7.63 -13.95
N ASP A 152 10.73 6.78 -14.96
CA ASP A 152 11.60 6.69 -16.14
C ASP A 152 11.27 7.72 -17.22
N GLY A 153 10.22 8.51 -17.01
CA GLY A 153 9.89 9.66 -17.85
C GLY A 153 8.87 9.40 -18.94
N ALA A 154 8.21 8.24 -18.94
CA ALA A 154 7.11 7.94 -19.86
C ALA A 154 6.00 9.01 -19.76
N PRO A 155 5.42 9.46 -20.88
CA PRO A 155 4.32 10.42 -20.85
C PRO A 155 3.11 9.89 -20.06
N HIS A 156 2.44 10.76 -19.31
CA HIS A 156 1.24 10.40 -18.54
C HIS A 156 0.18 9.67 -19.36
N GLY A 157 -0.08 10.11 -20.60
CA GLY A 157 -1.06 9.44 -21.48
C GLY A 157 -0.73 7.98 -21.79
N ALA A 158 0.56 7.63 -21.90
CA ALA A 158 0.98 6.24 -22.10
C ALA A 158 0.75 5.40 -20.83
N VAL A 159 0.96 6.00 -19.66
CA VAL A 159 0.73 5.36 -18.36
C VAL A 159 -0.76 5.16 -18.09
N TYR A 160 -1.60 6.13 -18.48
CA TYR A 160 -3.05 5.99 -18.37
C TYR A 160 -3.59 4.89 -19.28
N SER A 161 -3.10 4.83 -20.53
CA SER A 161 -3.47 3.76 -21.46
C SER A 161 -3.09 2.38 -20.92
N PHE A 162 -1.90 2.26 -20.32
CA PHE A 162 -1.45 1.04 -19.65
C PHE A 162 -2.36 0.64 -18.47
N LEU A 163 -2.71 1.60 -17.60
CA LEU A 163 -3.60 1.34 -16.46
C LEU A 163 -4.99 0.90 -16.93
N GLU A 164 -5.53 1.52 -17.99
CA GLU A 164 -6.82 1.13 -18.58
C GLU A 164 -6.78 -0.29 -19.17
N GLU A 165 -5.70 -0.66 -19.86
CA GLU A 165 -5.50 -2.01 -20.38
C GLU A 165 -5.48 -3.05 -19.26
N ARG A 166 -4.65 -2.83 -18.22
CA ARG A 166 -4.58 -3.71 -17.04
C ARG A 166 -5.91 -3.80 -16.31
N HIS A 167 -6.64 -2.70 -16.19
CA HIS A 167 -7.97 -2.68 -15.59
C HIS A 167 -8.96 -3.62 -16.32
N ASN A 168 -8.94 -3.58 -17.66
CA ASN A 168 -9.79 -4.44 -18.47
C ASN A 168 -9.38 -5.91 -18.35
N GLU A 169 -8.09 -6.22 -18.35
CA GLU A 169 -7.57 -7.57 -18.14
C GLU A 169 -8.03 -8.17 -16.81
N MET A 170 -7.89 -7.41 -15.70
CA MET A 170 -8.32 -7.87 -14.37
C MET A 170 -9.83 -8.12 -14.30
N LYS A 171 -10.64 -7.24 -14.92
CA LYS A 171 -12.10 -7.45 -15.03
C LYS A 171 -12.45 -8.71 -15.82
N HIS A 172 -11.77 -8.96 -16.93
CA HIS A 172 -12.02 -10.15 -17.75
C HIS A 172 -11.59 -11.45 -17.08
N GLN A 173 -10.48 -11.45 -16.35
CA GLN A 173 -10.06 -12.62 -15.56
C GLN A 173 -11.10 -12.94 -14.48
N GLY A 174 -11.59 -11.94 -13.74
CA GLY A 174 -12.64 -12.13 -12.73
C GLY A 174 -13.93 -12.75 -13.31
N MET A 175 -14.31 -12.39 -14.53
CA MET A 175 -15.46 -12.97 -15.23
C MET A 175 -15.24 -14.43 -15.67
N GLN A 176 -14.05 -14.78 -16.16
CA GLN A 176 -13.73 -16.16 -16.58
C GLN A 176 -13.73 -17.15 -15.41
N TYR A 177 -13.34 -16.73 -14.19
CA TYR A 177 -13.44 -17.59 -13.01
C TYR A 177 -14.89 -17.84 -12.55
N HIS A 178 -15.83 -16.96 -12.88
CA HIS A 178 -17.25 -17.14 -12.57
C HIS A 178 -17.99 -18.04 -13.58
N GLU A 179 -17.47 -18.22 -14.79
CA GLU A 179 -18.00 -19.16 -15.78
C GLU A 179 -17.46 -20.58 -15.59
N TYR A 180 -17.63 -21.16 -14.39
CA TYR A 180 -17.62 -22.62 -14.23
C TYR A 180 -19.07 -23.13 -14.15
N PRO A 181 -19.72 -23.48 -15.29
CA PRO A 181 -20.89 -24.33 -15.24
C PRO A 181 -20.43 -25.73 -14.88
N GLY A 182 -20.42 -26.03 -13.57
CA GLY A 182 -20.18 -27.37 -13.08
C GLY A 182 -21.14 -28.37 -13.73
N GLY A 183 -20.55 -29.42 -14.32
CA GLY A 183 -21.16 -30.73 -14.48
C GLY A 183 -22.27 -30.87 -15.53
N LYS A 184 -21.93 -31.50 -16.66
CA LYS A 184 -22.84 -32.49 -17.25
C LYS A 184 -22.15 -33.85 -17.29
N SER A 185 -22.67 -34.69 -16.40
CA SER A 185 -22.70 -36.17 -16.35
C SER A 185 -21.39 -36.93 -16.21
#